data_AF-W9BXY7-F1
#
_entry.id   AF-W9BXY7-F1
#
_cell.length_a   1.000
_cell.length_b   1.000
_cell.length_c   1.000
_cell.angle_alpha   90.00
_cell.angle_beta   90.00
_cell.angle_gamma   90.00
#
_symmetry.space_group_name_H-M   'P 1'
#
loop_
_entity.id
_entity.type
_entity.pdbx_description
1 polymer ?
#
loop_
_entity_poly.entity_id
_entity_poly.type
_entity_poly.pdbx_seq_one_letter_code
_entity_poly.pdbx_strand_id
1 'polypeptide(L)'
;MKAKVAILISGSGTNMAALLYASRAPTCPYEVVLVASNDANAGGLKLAAAEGVPTFALSHKGMDRDSHDAAMDQAIRASGADHVALAGYMRILTPGFVRRWEGRMLNIHPSLLPKYKGLHTHQRALDAGDTVAGCSVHLVTAELDDGPVLGQTEVAIVPGDSAESLAARVLIAEHQLYSRTLAEYVSRESDPDWIVSKVGELALALPETDTRPSHGAPGWRVGGEKTGKYFAYVSIHHHGEEAIALLVKTSGADEQAALVDQDPDLYYLPKFYAPSGWIAIRLDTGRTDWDHIADWLQRSWRSVAPKRLTRFMDIAAEF
;
A
#
# COMPACT_ATOMS: atom_id res chain seq x y z
N MET A 1 9.63 12.66 0.92
CA MET A 1 9.39 12.85 -0.53
C MET A 1 7.92 12.54 -0.80
N LYS A 2 7.24 13.23 -1.73
CA LYS A 2 5.85 12.90 -2.06
C LYS A 2 5.79 11.68 -3.00
N ALA A 3 4.80 10.81 -2.80
CA ALA A 3 4.52 9.73 -3.73
C ALA A 3 3.98 10.29 -5.05
N LYS A 4 4.45 9.76 -6.18
CA LYS A 4 4.00 10.19 -7.51
C LYS A 4 2.82 9.35 -7.97
N VAL A 5 1.68 9.99 -8.23
CA VAL A 5 0.43 9.32 -8.57
C VAL A 5 0.01 9.65 -10.00
N ALA A 6 -0.29 8.62 -10.80
CA ALA A 6 -1.05 8.76 -12.03
C ALA A 6 -2.53 8.47 -11.77
N ILE A 7 -3.42 9.32 -12.27
CA ILE A 7 -4.88 9.14 -12.13
C ILE A 7 -5.47 8.72 -13.48
N LEU A 8 -6.24 7.63 -13.50
CA LEU A 8 -6.93 7.14 -14.68
C LEU A 8 -8.42 7.46 -14.61
N ILE A 9 -8.97 8.03 -15.69
CA ILE A 9 -10.38 8.45 -15.79
C ILE A 9 -11.01 8.04 -17.11
N SER A 10 -12.34 8.01 -17.18
CA SER A 10 -13.09 7.87 -18.45
C SER A 10 -14.11 8.98 -18.72
N GLY A 11 -14.34 9.90 -17.78
CA GLY A 11 -15.47 10.82 -17.85
C GLY A 11 -15.22 12.20 -17.24
N SER A 12 -16.19 12.70 -16.47
CA SER A 12 -16.17 14.05 -15.88
C SER A 12 -14.98 14.31 -14.96
N GLY A 13 -14.46 13.27 -14.29
CA GLY A 13 -13.25 13.34 -13.49
C GLY A 13 -13.43 14.03 -12.13
N THR A 14 -14.62 13.99 -11.52
CA THR A 14 -14.87 14.64 -10.22
C THR A 14 -14.05 14.02 -9.07
N ASN A 15 -13.92 12.69 -9.03
CA ASN A 15 -12.99 12.02 -8.12
C ASN A 15 -11.52 12.41 -8.39
N MET A 16 -11.12 12.50 -9.67
CA MET A 16 -9.78 12.97 -10.04
C MET A 16 -9.54 14.40 -9.54
N ALA A 17 -10.52 15.29 -9.69
CA ALA A 17 -10.45 16.66 -9.18
C ALA A 17 -10.25 16.68 -7.66
N ALA A 18 -10.99 15.86 -6.90
CA ALA A 18 -10.85 15.75 -5.46
C ALA A 18 -9.42 15.33 -5.05
N LEU A 19 -8.87 14.30 -5.70
CA LEU A 19 -7.47 13.88 -5.49
C LEU A 19 -6.47 14.99 -5.87
N LEU A 20 -6.67 15.63 -7.01
CA LEU A 20 -5.80 16.70 -7.50
C LEU A 20 -5.77 17.89 -6.55
N TYR A 21 -6.92 18.37 -6.08
CA TYR A 21 -6.96 19.50 -5.16
C TYR A 21 -6.43 19.13 -3.77
N ALA A 22 -6.68 17.91 -3.28
CA ALA A 22 -6.07 17.42 -2.06
C ALA A 22 -4.52 17.39 -2.17
N SER A 23 -3.97 17.00 -3.33
CA SER A 23 -2.52 16.97 -3.56
C SER A 23 -1.82 18.34 -3.43
N ARG A 24 -2.58 19.44 -3.55
CA ARG A 24 -2.07 20.81 -3.41
C ARG A 24 -1.83 21.21 -1.96
N ALA A 25 -2.41 20.50 -0.99
CA ALA A 25 -2.13 20.79 0.41
C ALA A 25 -0.63 20.55 0.72
N PRO A 26 0.03 21.44 1.48
CA PRO A 26 1.44 21.27 1.84
C PRO A 26 1.74 19.95 2.56
N THR A 27 0.78 19.48 3.35
CA THR A 27 0.86 18.23 4.13
C THR A 27 0.49 16.98 3.34
N CYS A 28 -0.01 17.12 2.10
CA CYS A 28 -0.42 15.96 1.32
C CYS A 28 0.82 15.12 0.92
N PRO A 29 0.86 13.81 1.22
CA PRO A 29 2.01 12.96 0.98
C PRO A 29 2.16 12.51 -0.48
N TYR A 30 1.27 12.94 -1.38
CA TYR A 30 1.36 12.63 -2.81
C TYR A 30 1.26 13.87 -3.70
N GLU A 31 1.74 13.72 -4.92
CA GLU A 31 1.56 14.64 -6.03
C GLU A 31 0.97 13.91 -7.24
N VAL A 32 0.14 14.61 -8.02
CA VAL A 32 -0.42 14.06 -9.27
C VAL A 32 0.52 14.40 -10.42
N VAL A 33 1.16 13.38 -11.00
CA VAL A 33 2.15 13.55 -12.08
C VAL A 33 1.57 13.31 -13.48
N LEU A 34 0.41 12.66 -13.55
CA LEU A 34 -0.26 12.36 -14.81
C LEU A 34 -1.77 12.18 -14.58
N VAL A 35 -2.58 12.72 -15.48
CA VAL A 35 -3.98 12.29 -15.65
C VAL A 35 -4.12 11.64 -17.02
N ALA A 36 -4.47 10.35 -17.03
CA ALA A 36 -4.60 9.56 -18.24
C ALA A 36 -6.06 9.14 -18.48
N SER A 37 -6.47 9.05 -19.74
CA SER A 37 -7.82 8.60 -20.09
C SER A 37 -7.87 7.69 -21.31
N ASN A 38 -8.81 6.75 -21.26
CA ASN A 38 -9.21 5.93 -22.41
C ASN A 38 -10.23 6.63 -23.33
N ASP A 39 -10.61 7.88 -23.04
CA ASP A 39 -11.46 8.75 -23.86
C ASP A 39 -10.83 10.15 -23.96
N ALA A 40 -10.46 10.56 -25.19
CA ALA A 40 -9.89 11.88 -25.45
C ALA A 40 -10.84 13.05 -25.16
N ASN A 41 -12.14 12.78 -25.04
CA ASN A 41 -13.15 13.79 -24.71
C ASN A 41 -13.49 13.83 -23.21
N ALA A 42 -12.84 13.02 -22.37
CA ALA A 42 -13.09 13.01 -20.94
C ALA A 42 -12.91 14.42 -20.34
N GLY A 43 -13.98 14.94 -19.71
CA GLY A 43 -14.01 16.30 -19.16
C GLY A 43 -12.89 16.54 -18.15
N GLY A 44 -12.50 15.51 -17.39
CA GLY A 44 -11.40 15.60 -16.43
C GLY A 44 -10.04 15.93 -17.04
N LEU A 45 -9.78 15.59 -18.31
CA LEU A 45 -8.52 15.95 -18.98
C LEU A 45 -8.37 17.47 -19.12
N LYS A 46 -9.46 18.17 -19.47
CA LYS A 46 -9.44 19.63 -19.60
C LYS A 46 -9.15 20.30 -18.26
N LEU A 47 -9.75 19.78 -17.19
CA LEU A 47 -9.50 20.25 -15.83
C LEU A 47 -8.04 20.04 -15.44
N ALA A 48 -7.51 18.83 -15.62
CA ALA A 48 -6.12 18.51 -15.28
C ALA A 48 -5.12 19.42 -16.03
N ALA A 49 -5.34 19.63 -17.33
CA ALA A 49 -4.51 20.52 -18.14
C ALA A 49 -4.60 21.99 -17.67
N ALA A 50 -5.80 22.48 -17.31
CA ALA A 50 -5.98 23.83 -16.77
C ALA A 50 -5.25 24.01 -15.43
N GLU A 51 -5.15 22.95 -14.63
CA GLU A 51 -4.41 22.90 -13.37
C GLU A 51 -2.90 22.61 -13.57
N GLY A 52 -2.42 22.59 -14.81
CA GLY A 52 -1.00 22.40 -15.13
C GLY A 52 -0.48 20.97 -14.93
N VAL A 53 -1.37 19.97 -14.83
CA VAL A 53 -0.99 18.57 -14.72
C VAL A 53 -0.84 17.95 -16.12
N PRO A 54 0.26 17.22 -16.41
CA PRO A 54 0.40 16.50 -17.67
C PRO A 54 -0.78 15.56 -17.93
N THR A 55 -1.23 15.51 -19.19
CA THR A 55 -2.34 14.64 -19.59
C THR A 55 -1.93 13.68 -20.70
N PHE A 56 -2.53 12.49 -20.68
CA PHE A 56 -2.40 11.50 -21.75
C PHE A 56 -3.78 10.97 -22.11
N ALA A 57 -4.09 10.89 -23.40
CA ALA A 57 -5.35 10.33 -23.86
C ALA A 57 -5.12 9.37 -25.01
N LEU A 58 -5.64 8.15 -24.88
CA LEU A 58 -5.61 7.16 -25.93
C LEU A 58 -6.96 6.46 -26.00
N SER A 59 -7.69 6.68 -27.09
CA SER A 59 -8.98 6.02 -27.27
C SER A 59 -8.77 4.51 -27.35
N HIS A 60 -9.56 3.79 -26.58
CA HIS A 60 -9.53 2.33 -26.56
C HIS A 60 -10.38 1.68 -27.66
N LYS A 61 -11.13 2.48 -28.43
CA LYS A 61 -12.02 1.99 -29.49
C LYS A 61 -11.18 1.46 -30.65
N GLY A 62 -11.44 0.23 -31.07
CA GLY A 62 -10.70 -0.42 -32.16
C GLY A 62 -9.33 -0.97 -31.76
N MET A 63 -8.95 -0.91 -30.48
CA MET A 63 -7.73 -1.53 -29.95
C MET A 63 -8.08 -2.76 -29.11
N ASP A 64 -7.26 -3.80 -29.23
CA ASP A 64 -7.29 -4.89 -28.27
C ASP A 64 -6.87 -4.39 -26.87
N ARG A 65 -7.19 -5.17 -25.84
CA ARG A 65 -6.96 -4.77 -24.45
C ARG A 65 -5.49 -4.71 -24.10
N ASP A 66 -4.70 -5.69 -24.52
CA ASP A 66 -3.29 -5.78 -24.17
C ASP A 66 -2.48 -4.62 -24.78
N SER A 67 -2.73 -4.28 -26.05
CA SER A 67 -2.09 -3.14 -26.71
C SER A 67 -2.47 -1.80 -26.08
N HIS A 68 -3.74 -1.62 -25.72
CA HIS A 68 -4.18 -0.39 -25.05
C HIS A 68 -3.56 -0.27 -23.65
N ASP A 69 -3.62 -1.33 -22.85
CA ASP A 69 -3.06 -1.37 -21.52
C ASP A 69 -1.53 -1.17 -21.53
N ALA A 70 -0.82 -1.71 -22.52
CA ALA A 70 0.61 -1.50 -22.70
C ALA A 70 0.96 -0.03 -22.97
N ALA A 71 0.18 0.65 -23.82
CA ALA A 71 0.38 2.06 -24.10
C ALA A 71 0.05 2.95 -22.88
N MET A 72 -1.00 2.62 -22.13
CA MET A 72 -1.33 3.30 -20.88
C MET A 72 -0.22 3.09 -19.83
N ASP A 73 0.28 1.85 -19.67
CA ASP A 73 1.39 1.54 -18.75
C ASP A 73 2.66 2.32 -19.10
N GLN A 74 3.00 2.39 -20.40
CA GLN A 74 4.14 3.17 -20.87
C GLN A 74 4.01 4.65 -20.49
N ALA A 75 2.84 5.25 -20.71
CA ALA A 75 2.60 6.65 -20.36
C ALA A 75 2.71 6.89 -18.85
N ILE A 76 2.13 5.99 -18.03
CA ILE A 76 2.20 6.06 -16.57
C ILE A 76 3.67 5.98 -16.10
N ARG A 77 4.44 5.00 -16.59
CA ARG A 77 5.86 4.85 -16.23
C ARG A 77 6.71 6.02 -16.69
N ALA A 78 6.47 6.54 -17.90
CA ALA A 78 7.19 7.70 -18.43
C ALA A 78 6.95 8.97 -17.61
N SER A 79 5.80 9.10 -16.94
CA SER A 79 5.54 10.20 -16.00
C SER A 79 6.32 10.07 -14.68
N GLY A 80 6.93 8.91 -14.41
CA GLY A 80 7.60 8.61 -13.16
C GLY A 80 6.64 8.31 -12.01
N ALA A 81 5.40 7.92 -12.30
CA ALA A 81 4.43 7.54 -11.28
C ALA A 81 4.86 6.24 -10.57
N ASP A 82 4.71 6.23 -9.24
CA ASP A 82 4.94 5.07 -8.39
C ASP A 82 3.61 4.37 -8.04
N HIS A 83 2.49 5.10 -8.13
CA HIS A 83 1.14 4.63 -7.80
C HIS A 83 0.13 5.01 -8.88
N VAL A 84 -0.95 4.24 -8.97
CA VAL A 84 -2.08 4.47 -9.88
C VAL A 84 -3.38 4.59 -9.09
N ALA A 85 -4.17 5.63 -9.38
CA ALA A 85 -5.51 5.81 -8.82
C ALA A 85 -6.57 5.73 -9.93
N LEU A 86 -7.47 4.77 -9.85
CA LEU A 86 -8.61 4.65 -10.76
C LEU A 86 -9.77 5.51 -10.24
N ALA A 87 -10.01 6.64 -10.91
CA ALA A 87 -11.03 7.61 -10.53
C ALA A 87 -12.15 7.64 -11.58
N GLY A 88 -12.97 6.59 -11.59
CA GLY A 88 -14.02 6.41 -12.60
C GLY A 88 -13.47 5.95 -13.95
N TYR A 89 -12.50 5.03 -13.93
CA TYR A 89 -11.97 4.38 -15.13
C TYR A 89 -12.86 3.22 -15.55
N MET A 90 -13.61 3.38 -16.64
CA MET A 90 -14.68 2.49 -17.08
C MET A 90 -14.20 1.48 -18.13
N ARG A 91 -13.03 0.89 -17.93
CA ARG A 91 -12.48 -0.18 -18.78
C ARG A 91 -11.86 -1.26 -17.91
N ILE A 92 -12.23 -2.51 -18.18
CA ILE A 92 -11.64 -3.69 -17.53
C ILE A 92 -10.16 -3.78 -17.92
N LEU A 93 -9.29 -3.73 -16.91
CA LEU A 93 -7.85 -3.90 -17.05
C LEU A 93 -7.49 -5.37 -17.21
N THR A 94 -6.45 -5.65 -17.98
CA THR A 94 -5.92 -7.01 -18.14
C THR A 94 -5.21 -7.47 -16.87
N PRO A 95 -5.20 -8.78 -16.56
CA PRO A 95 -4.44 -9.31 -15.42
C PRO A 95 -2.95 -8.97 -15.50
N GLY A 96 -2.39 -8.88 -16.71
CA GLY A 96 -0.99 -8.48 -16.92
C GLY A 96 -0.72 -7.04 -16.52
N PHE A 97 -1.65 -6.12 -16.81
CA PHE A 97 -1.55 -4.73 -16.35
C PHE A 97 -1.68 -4.64 -14.83
N VAL A 98 -2.67 -5.32 -14.24
CA VAL A 98 -2.89 -5.29 -12.79
C VAL A 98 -1.68 -5.81 -12.02
N ARG A 99 -1.11 -6.96 -12.42
CA ARG A 99 0.08 -7.53 -11.75
C ARG A 99 1.28 -6.58 -11.73
N ARG A 100 1.48 -5.77 -12.77
CA ARG A 100 2.60 -4.79 -12.82
C ARG A 100 2.46 -3.68 -11.77
N TRP A 101 1.24 -3.41 -11.32
CA TRP A 101 0.90 -2.37 -10.36
C TRP A 101 0.30 -2.95 -9.07
N GLU A 102 0.53 -4.24 -8.81
CA GLU A 102 0.08 -4.91 -7.60
C GLU A 102 0.63 -4.19 -6.36
N GLY A 103 -0.24 -3.98 -5.36
CA GLY A 103 0.08 -3.18 -4.17
C GLY A 103 0.28 -1.67 -4.42
N ARG A 104 0.08 -1.19 -5.65
CA ARG A 104 0.32 0.22 -6.02
C ARG A 104 -0.84 0.84 -6.82
N MET A 105 -1.94 0.10 -6.99
CA MET A 105 -3.12 0.55 -7.72
C MET A 105 -4.36 0.53 -6.82
N LEU A 106 -5.01 1.67 -6.67
CA LEU A 106 -6.20 1.83 -5.84
C LEU A 106 -7.39 2.22 -6.73
N ASN A 107 -8.59 1.77 -6.34
CA ASN A 107 -9.84 2.14 -6.99
C ASN A 107 -10.87 2.59 -5.95
N ILE A 108 -11.71 3.55 -6.33
CA ILE A 108 -12.93 3.90 -5.60
C ILE A 108 -14.12 3.20 -6.25
N HIS A 109 -14.91 2.50 -5.45
CA HIS A 109 -16.08 1.77 -5.91
C HIS A 109 -17.35 2.27 -5.19
N PRO A 110 -18.45 2.58 -5.91
CA PRO A 110 -19.68 3.18 -5.37
C PRO A 110 -20.57 2.18 -4.61
N SER A 111 -19.99 1.32 -3.77
CA SER A 111 -20.73 0.48 -2.83
C SER A 111 -19.91 0.19 -1.58
N LEU A 112 -20.56 -0.36 -0.55
CA LEU A 112 -19.91 -0.95 0.61
C LEU A 112 -19.50 -2.40 0.28
N LEU A 113 -18.32 -2.57 -0.33
CA LEU A 113 -17.76 -3.88 -0.64
C LEU A 113 -17.73 -4.77 0.63
N PRO A 114 -18.05 -6.08 0.51
CA PRO A 114 -18.19 -6.84 -0.74
C PRO A 114 -19.58 -6.73 -1.41
N LYS A 115 -20.52 -5.92 -0.90
CA LYS A 115 -21.83 -5.76 -1.55
C LYS A 115 -21.70 -5.06 -2.92
N TYR A 116 -22.52 -5.48 -3.88
CA TYR A 116 -22.73 -4.82 -5.17
C TYR A 116 -21.45 -4.53 -5.97
N LYS A 117 -20.63 -5.56 -6.23
CA LYS A 117 -19.54 -5.48 -7.21
C LYS A 117 -20.07 -5.14 -8.62
N GLY A 118 -19.27 -4.48 -9.44
CA GLY A 118 -19.62 -4.09 -10.81
C GLY A 118 -20.59 -2.90 -10.88
N LEU A 119 -21.46 -2.90 -11.89
CA LEU A 119 -22.25 -1.70 -12.26
C LEU A 119 -23.58 -1.58 -11.49
N HIS A 120 -24.18 -0.39 -11.60
CA HIS A 120 -25.52 -0.05 -11.10
C HIS A 120 -25.71 -0.30 -9.59
N THR A 121 -24.65 -0.05 -8.81
CA THR A 121 -24.60 -0.33 -7.37
C THR A 121 -25.72 0.36 -6.59
N HIS A 122 -26.00 1.64 -6.89
CA HIS A 122 -27.05 2.41 -6.22
C HIS A 122 -28.44 1.85 -6.45
N GLN A 123 -28.78 1.53 -7.71
CA GLN A 123 -30.07 0.92 -8.04
C GLN A 123 -30.22 -0.43 -7.33
N ARG A 124 -29.17 -1.25 -7.33
CA ARG A 124 -29.18 -2.56 -6.66
C ARG A 124 -29.38 -2.44 -5.15
N ALA A 125 -28.80 -1.43 -4.50
CA ALA A 125 -29.02 -1.15 -3.09
C ALA A 125 -30.48 -0.77 -2.80
N LEU A 126 -31.08 0.08 -3.66
CA LEU A 126 -32.49 0.47 -3.56
C LEU A 126 -33.43 -0.73 -3.78
N ASP A 127 -33.17 -1.54 -4.81
CA ASP A 127 -33.97 -2.73 -5.14
C ASP A 127 -33.93 -3.77 -4.02
N ALA A 128 -32.78 -3.89 -3.33
CA ALA A 128 -32.62 -4.77 -2.18
C ALA A 128 -33.29 -4.24 -0.90
N GLY A 129 -33.78 -2.99 -0.89
CA GLY A 129 -34.35 -2.35 0.29
C GLY A 129 -33.32 -2.02 1.37
N ASP A 130 -32.05 -1.83 1.00
CA ASP A 130 -31.02 -1.40 1.95
C ASP A 130 -31.38 -0.02 2.52
N THR A 131 -31.01 0.22 3.79
CA THR A 131 -31.14 1.52 4.46
C THR A 131 -29.84 2.33 4.42
N VAL A 132 -28.74 1.69 4.03
CA VAL A 132 -27.39 2.27 3.97
C VAL A 132 -26.71 1.80 2.68
N ALA A 133 -26.19 2.77 1.92
CA ALA A 133 -25.24 2.58 0.82
C ALA A 133 -23.88 3.16 1.21
N GLY A 134 -22.98 3.35 0.24
CA GLY A 134 -21.71 3.99 0.50
C GLY A 134 -20.72 3.78 -0.63
N CYS A 135 -19.46 4.01 -0.33
CA CYS A 135 -18.34 3.76 -1.24
C CYS A 135 -17.18 3.09 -0.50
N SER A 136 -16.31 2.43 -1.27
CA SER A 136 -15.14 1.72 -0.78
C SER A 136 -13.92 2.10 -1.61
N VAL A 137 -12.82 2.46 -0.95
CA VAL A 137 -11.50 2.49 -1.58
C VAL A 137 -10.84 1.15 -1.32
N HIS A 138 -10.33 0.51 -2.37
CA HIS A 138 -9.68 -0.79 -2.27
C HIS A 138 -8.47 -0.88 -3.19
N LEU A 139 -7.59 -1.85 -2.89
CA LEU A 139 -6.54 -2.23 -3.83
C LEU A 139 -7.12 -2.96 -5.03
N VAL A 140 -6.56 -2.72 -6.20
CA VAL A 140 -6.95 -3.42 -7.42
C VAL A 140 -6.22 -4.76 -7.48
N THR A 141 -6.99 -5.84 -7.60
CA THR A 141 -6.51 -7.18 -7.90
C THR A 141 -7.02 -7.62 -9.27
N ALA A 142 -6.55 -8.77 -9.77
CA ALA A 142 -7.01 -9.28 -11.06
C ALA A 142 -8.51 -9.68 -11.04
N GLU A 143 -9.04 -9.94 -9.85
CA GLU A 143 -10.46 -10.21 -9.62
C GLU A 143 -11.23 -8.90 -9.44
N LEU A 144 -12.41 -8.81 -10.07
CA LEU A 144 -13.22 -7.60 -10.09
C LEU A 144 -13.67 -7.23 -8.66
N ASP A 145 -13.31 -6.02 -8.24
CA ASP A 145 -13.70 -5.41 -6.95
C ASP A 145 -13.49 -6.32 -5.74
N ASP A 146 -12.42 -7.12 -5.75
CA ASP A 146 -12.13 -8.13 -4.71
C ASP A 146 -10.90 -7.82 -3.84
N GLY A 147 -10.09 -6.84 -4.24
CA GLY A 147 -8.88 -6.53 -3.47
C GLY A 147 -9.17 -5.96 -2.07
N PRO A 148 -8.16 -5.97 -1.19
CA PRO A 148 -8.30 -5.49 0.19
C PRO A 148 -8.94 -4.09 0.26
N VAL A 149 -10.02 -3.98 1.04
CA VAL A 149 -10.67 -2.70 1.32
C VAL A 149 -9.79 -1.90 2.28
N LEU A 150 -9.44 -0.68 1.85
CA LEU A 150 -8.58 0.24 2.59
C LEU A 150 -9.40 1.24 3.41
N GLY A 151 -10.62 1.54 2.98
CA GLY A 151 -11.52 2.44 3.69
C GLY A 151 -12.91 2.42 3.08
N GLN A 152 -13.91 2.75 3.91
CA GLN A 152 -15.31 2.86 3.49
C GLN A 152 -15.94 4.10 4.08
N THR A 153 -17.02 4.57 3.46
CA THR A 153 -17.88 5.60 4.03
C THR A 153 -19.32 5.24 3.73
N GLU A 154 -20.10 5.12 4.81
CA GLU A 154 -21.52 4.85 4.76
C GLU A 154 -22.30 6.11 4.43
N VAL A 155 -23.39 5.92 3.69
CA VAL A 155 -24.32 6.97 3.28
C VAL A 155 -25.74 6.46 3.47
N ALA A 156 -26.53 7.15 4.28
CA ALA A 156 -27.92 6.79 4.49
C ALA A 156 -28.71 6.85 3.17
N ILE A 157 -29.56 5.85 2.95
CA ILE A 157 -30.61 5.89 1.92
C ILE A 157 -31.85 6.49 2.58
N VAL A 158 -32.38 7.58 2.03
CA VAL A 158 -33.54 8.28 2.60
C VAL A 158 -34.82 7.96 1.82
N PRO A 159 -36.00 8.06 2.45
CA PRO A 159 -37.27 7.82 1.77
C PRO A 159 -37.40 8.68 0.51
N GLY A 160 -37.70 8.01 -0.61
CA GLY A 160 -37.88 8.67 -1.91
C GLY A 160 -36.59 8.86 -2.73
N ASP A 161 -35.45 8.34 -2.28
CA ASP A 161 -34.23 8.35 -3.11
C ASP A 161 -34.44 7.62 -4.45
N SER A 162 -33.95 8.23 -5.52
CA SER A 162 -33.68 7.57 -6.80
C SER A 162 -32.22 7.12 -6.86
N ALA A 163 -31.86 6.31 -7.85
CA ALA A 163 -30.46 5.92 -8.05
C ALA A 163 -29.56 7.14 -8.27
N GLU A 164 -30.06 8.18 -8.95
CA GLU A 164 -29.34 9.44 -9.21
C GLU A 164 -29.16 10.28 -7.95
N SER A 165 -30.20 10.43 -7.11
CA SER A 165 -30.09 11.20 -5.86
C SER A 165 -29.16 10.50 -4.87
N LEU A 166 -29.22 9.17 -4.82
CA LEU A 166 -28.30 8.36 -4.02
C LEU A 166 -26.87 8.45 -4.56
N ALA A 167 -26.67 8.34 -5.88
CA ALA A 167 -25.36 8.48 -6.51
C ALA A 167 -24.72 9.84 -6.22
N ALA A 168 -25.49 10.93 -6.32
CA ALA A 168 -25.00 12.27 -6.01
C ALA A 168 -24.54 12.40 -4.55
N ARG A 169 -25.26 11.76 -3.61
CA ARG A 169 -24.89 11.75 -2.19
C ARG A 169 -23.65 10.88 -1.93
N VAL A 170 -23.58 9.70 -2.54
CA VAL A 170 -22.40 8.82 -2.44
C VAL A 170 -21.16 9.47 -3.05
N LEU A 171 -21.31 10.21 -4.16
CA LEU A 171 -20.19 10.89 -4.80
C LEU A 171 -19.51 11.92 -3.88
N ILE A 172 -20.26 12.59 -3.00
CA ILE A 172 -19.67 13.47 -1.98
C ILE A 172 -18.81 12.66 -0.99
N ALA A 173 -19.29 11.48 -0.57
CA ALA A 173 -18.54 10.59 0.29
C ALA A 173 -17.28 10.05 -0.40
N GLU A 174 -17.35 9.72 -1.69
CA GLU A 174 -16.20 9.28 -2.50
C GLU A 174 -15.09 10.33 -2.51
N HIS A 175 -15.44 11.61 -2.74
CA HIS A 175 -14.46 12.70 -2.78
C HIS A 175 -13.68 12.83 -1.47
N GLN A 176 -14.35 12.66 -0.33
CA GLN A 176 -13.72 12.74 0.99
C GLN A 176 -12.89 11.50 1.30
N LEU A 177 -13.45 10.31 1.03
CA LEU A 177 -12.81 9.05 1.34
C LEU A 177 -11.56 8.85 0.49
N TYR A 178 -11.65 9.07 -0.82
CA TYR A 178 -10.59 8.66 -1.73
C TYR A 178 -9.29 9.44 -1.51
N SER A 179 -9.37 10.77 -1.34
CA SER A 179 -8.19 11.58 -1.08
C SER A 179 -7.50 11.24 0.23
N ARG A 180 -8.27 10.96 1.29
CA ARG A 180 -7.74 10.60 2.60
C ARG A 180 -7.10 9.22 2.57
N THR A 181 -7.82 8.22 2.06
CA THR A 181 -7.31 6.84 2.00
C THR A 181 -6.11 6.72 1.08
N LEU A 182 -6.06 7.45 -0.04
CA LEU A 182 -4.86 7.50 -0.88
C LEU A 182 -3.68 8.11 -0.12
N ALA A 183 -3.89 9.22 0.60
CA ALA A 183 -2.85 9.85 1.40
C ALA A 183 -2.29 8.90 2.47
N GLU A 184 -3.17 8.31 3.30
CA GLU A 184 -2.80 7.33 4.33
C GLU A 184 -2.05 6.14 3.72
N TYR A 185 -2.55 5.61 2.61
CA TYR A 185 -1.93 4.47 1.95
C TYR A 185 -0.53 4.80 1.44
N VAL A 186 -0.34 5.89 0.71
CA VAL A 186 0.98 6.20 0.13
C VAL A 186 2.03 6.62 1.17
N SER A 187 1.61 7.05 2.36
CA SER A 187 2.52 7.42 3.45
C SER A 187 2.73 6.32 4.50
N ARG A 188 2.03 5.18 4.40
CA ARG A 188 2.06 4.12 5.41
C ARG A 188 3.47 3.61 5.73
N GLU A 189 4.38 3.62 4.76
CA GLU A 189 5.77 3.16 4.96
C GLU A 189 6.62 4.15 5.78
N SER A 190 6.05 5.28 6.17
CA SER A 190 6.63 6.22 7.14
C SER A 190 5.87 6.22 8.47
N ASP A 191 4.78 5.45 8.59
CA ASP A 191 4.02 5.30 9.82
C ASP A 191 4.66 4.21 10.70
N PRO A 192 5.14 4.54 11.92
CA PRO A 192 5.73 3.57 12.82
C PRO A 192 4.82 2.38 13.14
N ASP A 193 3.53 2.62 13.33
CA ASP A 193 2.60 1.56 13.73
C ASP A 193 2.39 0.58 12.57
N TRP A 194 2.30 1.09 11.34
CA TRP A 194 2.24 0.25 10.15
C TRP A 194 3.52 -0.56 9.95
N ILE A 195 4.69 0.06 10.11
CA ILE A 195 6.00 -0.61 10.00
C ILE A 195 6.10 -1.73 11.03
N VAL A 196 5.77 -1.47 12.30
CA VAL A 196 5.77 -2.48 13.37
C VAL A 196 4.81 -3.62 13.05
N SER A 197 3.62 -3.31 12.57
CA SER A 197 2.63 -4.30 12.16
C SER A 197 3.18 -5.19 11.03
N LYS A 198 3.84 -4.61 10.03
CA LYS A 198 4.44 -5.35 8.90
C LYS A 198 5.61 -6.23 9.30
N VAL A 199 6.54 -5.71 10.10
CA VAL A 199 7.60 -6.54 10.70
C VAL A 199 6.99 -7.67 11.53
N GLY A 200 5.91 -7.37 12.26
CA GLY A 200 5.19 -8.35 13.06
C GLY A 200 4.58 -9.48 12.26
N GLU A 201 3.93 -9.18 11.14
CA GLU A 201 3.40 -10.18 10.20
C GLU A 201 4.49 -11.13 9.72
N LEU A 202 5.63 -10.59 9.24
CA LEU A 202 6.76 -11.38 8.76
C LEU A 202 7.41 -12.22 9.87
N ALA A 203 7.60 -11.63 11.05
CA ALA A 203 8.21 -12.31 12.18
C ALA A 203 7.31 -13.43 12.73
N LEU A 204 6.00 -13.17 12.87
CA LEU A 204 5.04 -14.14 13.41
C LEU A 204 4.75 -15.30 12.43
N ALA A 205 5.06 -15.14 11.14
CA ALA A 205 5.04 -16.25 10.19
C ALA A 205 6.14 -17.29 10.46
N LEU A 206 7.20 -16.94 11.20
CA LEU A 206 8.28 -17.86 11.55
C LEU A 206 7.85 -18.83 12.67
N PRO A 207 8.27 -20.11 12.63
CA PRO A 207 7.80 -21.12 13.58
C PRO A 207 8.08 -20.76 15.04
N GLU A 208 7.08 -21.00 15.90
CA GLU A 208 7.14 -20.77 17.35
C GLU A 208 7.64 -19.38 17.75
N THR A 209 7.17 -18.37 17.03
CA THR A 209 7.44 -16.97 17.33
C THR A 209 6.29 -16.37 18.12
N ASP A 210 6.62 -15.58 19.15
CA ASP A 210 5.68 -14.73 19.85
C ASP A 210 6.20 -13.30 20.00
N THR A 211 5.26 -12.36 20.18
CA THR A 211 5.57 -10.94 20.40
C THR A 211 5.70 -10.63 21.88
N ARG A 212 6.77 -9.94 22.25
CA ARG A 212 6.99 -9.46 23.62
C ARG A 212 7.79 -8.16 23.59
N PRO A 213 7.26 -7.05 24.10
CA PRO A 213 8.02 -5.80 24.18
C PRO A 213 9.22 -5.93 25.13
N SER A 214 10.29 -5.19 24.82
CA SER A 214 11.46 -5.03 25.69
C SER A 214 11.76 -3.55 25.86
N HIS A 215 11.68 -3.05 27.10
CA HIS A 215 11.94 -1.64 27.42
C HIS A 215 11.14 -0.63 26.57
N GLY A 216 9.91 -1.00 26.16
CA GLY A 216 9.05 -0.18 25.32
C GLY A 216 9.18 -0.44 23.82
N ALA A 217 10.26 -1.09 23.36
CA ALA A 217 10.43 -1.46 21.97
C ALA A 217 9.61 -2.72 21.61
N PRO A 218 8.86 -2.72 20.49
CA PRO A 218 8.28 -3.94 19.92
C PRO A 218 9.36 -4.98 19.65
N GLY A 219 9.12 -6.23 20.03
CA GLY A 219 10.12 -7.31 19.93
C GLY A 219 9.50 -8.68 19.68
N TRP A 220 10.26 -9.54 19.02
CA TRP A 220 9.86 -10.90 18.66
C TRP A 220 10.89 -11.91 19.12
N ARG A 221 10.40 -13.01 19.68
CA ARG A 221 11.21 -14.08 20.26
C ARG A 221 10.76 -15.44 19.75
N VAL A 222 11.70 -16.38 19.71
CA VAL A 222 11.44 -17.78 19.37
C VAL A 222 11.69 -18.69 20.57
N GLY A 223 10.82 -19.67 20.77
CA GLY A 223 10.93 -20.71 21.80
C GLY A 223 9.87 -20.61 22.89
N GLY A 224 10.08 -21.30 24.01
CA GLY A 224 9.07 -21.40 25.07
C GLY A 224 8.89 -20.10 25.87
N GLU A 225 7.75 -19.96 26.54
CA GLU A 225 7.36 -18.74 27.28
C GLU A 225 8.45 -18.21 28.25
N LYS A 226 9.21 -19.10 28.89
CA LYS A 226 10.27 -18.75 29.84
C LYS A 226 11.69 -18.73 29.25
N THR A 227 11.90 -19.38 28.12
CA THR A 227 13.24 -19.61 27.52
C THR A 227 13.40 -18.95 26.16
N GLY A 228 12.37 -18.24 25.68
CA GLY A 228 12.34 -17.59 24.39
C GLY A 228 13.47 -16.59 24.23
N LYS A 229 14.10 -16.60 23.06
CA LYS A 229 15.21 -15.71 22.71
C LYS A 229 14.76 -14.70 21.68
N TYR A 230 15.02 -13.43 21.93
CA TYR A 230 14.76 -12.37 20.96
C TYR A 230 15.64 -12.53 19.72
N PHE A 231 15.02 -12.35 18.57
CA PHE A 231 15.70 -12.29 17.27
C PHE A 231 15.39 -11.01 16.50
N ALA A 232 14.36 -10.25 16.90
CA ALA A 232 14.04 -8.99 16.26
C ALA A 232 13.50 -7.97 17.26
N TYR A 233 13.82 -6.70 17.01
CA TYR A 233 13.16 -5.54 17.63
C TYR A 233 12.90 -4.48 16.56
N VAL A 234 11.87 -3.65 16.75
CA VAL A 234 11.76 -2.38 16.03
C VAL A 234 12.13 -1.24 16.99
N SER A 235 13.15 -0.48 16.63
CA SER A 235 13.48 0.78 17.29
C SER A 235 12.63 1.88 16.67
N ILE A 236 11.84 2.59 17.50
CA ILE A 236 11.04 3.75 17.09
C ILE A 236 11.59 4.95 17.85
N HIS A 237 12.35 5.81 17.17
CA HIS A 237 12.90 7.04 17.74
C HIS A 237 13.53 6.89 19.14
N HIS A 238 14.09 5.72 19.47
CA HIS A 238 14.56 5.39 20.81
C HIS A 238 15.94 6.03 21.06
N HIS A 239 16.14 6.64 22.22
CA HIS A 239 17.43 7.19 22.68
C HIS A 239 18.12 8.20 21.75
N GLY A 240 17.35 9.01 21.01
CA GLY A 240 17.89 10.05 20.13
C GLY A 240 18.31 9.56 18.75
N GLU A 241 17.97 8.32 18.39
CA GLU A 241 18.02 7.86 17.00
C GLU A 241 16.83 8.46 16.23
N GLU A 242 17.07 9.13 15.10
CA GLU A 242 15.99 9.75 14.31
C GLU A 242 15.21 8.72 13.47
N ALA A 243 15.78 7.56 13.19
CA ALA A 243 15.23 6.56 12.27
C ALA A 243 14.34 5.51 12.96
N ILE A 244 13.40 4.95 12.19
CA ILE A 244 12.70 3.70 12.55
C ILE A 244 13.49 2.55 11.94
N ALA A 245 13.89 1.57 12.74
CA ALA A 245 14.79 0.52 12.28
C ALA A 245 14.45 -0.87 12.83
N LEU A 246 14.66 -1.89 12.00
CA LEU A 246 14.67 -3.29 12.41
C LEU A 246 16.04 -3.62 12.99
N LEU A 247 16.08 -4.11 14.23
CA LEU A 247 17.28 -4.66 14.84
C LEU A 247 17.26 -6.19 14.71
N VAL A 248 18.27 -6.74 14.05
CA VAL A 248 18.46 -8.18 13.82
C VAL A 248 19.88 -8.63 14.16
N LYS A 249 20.06 -9.94 14.39
CA LYS A 249 21.36 -10.53 14.72
C LYS A 249 22.19 -10.80 13.47
N THR A 250 23.48 -10.56 13.63
CA THR A 250 24.54 -10.92 12.68
C THR A 250 25.40 -12.06 13.24
N SER A 251 26.27 -12.61 12.41
CA SER A 251 27.26 -13.63 12.80
C SER A 251 28.38 -13.07 13.68
N GLY A 252 28.63 -11.76 13.67
CA GLY A 252 29.64 -11.10 14.47
C GLY A 252 30.00 -9.70 13.95
N ALA A 253 30.99 -9.07 14.60
CA ALA A 253 31.41 -7.69 14.34
C ALA A 253 31.91 -7.45 12.91
N ASP A 254 32.59 -8.41 12.30
CA ASP A 254 33.12 -8.29 10.94
C ASP A 254 32.00 -8.15 9.91
N GLU A 255 30.89 -8.90 10.08
CA GLU A 255 29.72 -8.79 9.22
C GLU A 255 29.01 -7.44 9.42
N GLN A 256 28.87 -6.98 10.67
CA GLN A 256 28.29 -5.67 10.96
C GLN A 256 29.07 -4.55 10.27
N ALA A 257 30.41 -4.59 10.34
CA ALA A 257 31.27 -3.61 9.70
C ALA A 257 31.14 -3.65 8.16
N ALA A 258 31.11 -4.85 7.57
CA ALA A 258 30.96 -5.02 6.13
C ALA A 258 29.62 -4.48 5.60
N LEU A 259 28.52 -4.69 6.33
CA LEU A 259 27.20 -4.19 5.93
C LEU A 259 27.14 -2.65 5.98
N VAL A 260 27.68 -2.05 7.02
CA VAL A 260 27.72 -0.58 7.17
C VAL A 260 28.64 0.05 6.11
N ASP A 261 29.77 -0.58 5.77
CA ASP A 261 30.66 -0.10 4.71
C ASP A 261 30.02 -0.22 3.32
N GLN A 262 29.26 -1.30 3.10
CA GLN A 262 28.55 -1.54 1.83
C GLN A 262 27.40 -0.56 1.60
N ASP A 263 26.58 -0.30 2.63
CA ASP A 263 25.43 0.59 2.53
C ASP A 263 25.19 1.33 3.87
N PRO A 264 25.88 2.46 4.09
CA PRO A 264 25.76 3.24 5.32
C PRO A 264 24.44 4.00 5.44
N ASP A 265 23.67 4.13 4.35
CA ASP A 265 22.35 4.75 4.37
C ASP A 265 21.29 3.77 4.86
N LEU A 266 21.47 2.47 4.62
CA LEU A 266 20.57 1.41 5.06
C LEU A 266 20.94 0.83 6.44
N TYR A 267 22.23 0.62 6.70
CA TYR A 267 22.72 -0.07 7.89
C TYR A 267 23.43 0.85 8.87
N TYR A 268 23.20 0.63 10.16
CA TYR A 268 23.97 1.28 11.21
C TYR A 268 24.13 0.41 12.45
N LEU A 269 25.13 0.75 13.28
CA LEU A 269 25.38 0.09 14.56
C LEU A 269 24.49 0.69 15.66
N PRO A 270 23.49 -0.03 16.19
CA PRO A 270 22.64 0.47 17.27
C PRO A 270 23.44 0.60 18.57
N LYS A 271 23.39 1.78 19.21
CA LYS A 271 24.31 2.18 20.31
C LYS A 271 24.46 1.16 21.44
N PHE A 272 23.37 0.52 21.85
CA PHE A 272 23.34 -0.41 22.98
C PHE A 272 23.33 -1.89 22.58
N TYR A 273 22.91 -2.20 21.35
CA TYR A 273 22.74 -3.56 20.88
C TYR A 273 23.93 -4.06 20.04
N ALA A 274 24.67 -3.15 19.39
CA ALA A 274 25.80 -3.50 18.53
C ALA A 274 26.86 -4.39 19.23
N PRO A 275 27.28 -4.13 20.49
CA PRO A 275 28.24 -5.00 21.19
C PRO A 275 27.74 -6.43 21.40
N SER A 276 26.42 -6.67 21.30
CA SER A 276 25.79 -7.99 21.42
C SER A 276 25.47 -8.63 20.05
N GLY A 277 26.09 -8.14 18.96
CA GLY A 277 25.98 -8.70 17.62
C GLY A 277 24.74 -8.30 16.82
N TRP A 278 24.09 -7.19 17.18
CA TRP A 278 22.90 -6.69 16.49
C TRP A 278 23.24 -5.58 15.49
N ILE A 279 22.64 -5.63 14.31
CA ILE A 279 22.68 -4.56 13.30
C ILE A 279 21.30 -3.93 13.18
N ALA A 280 21.25 -2.63 12.88
CA ALA A 280 20.01 -1.93 12.58
C ALA A 280 19.87 -1.73 11.06
N ILE A 281 18.67 -1.98 10.55
CA ILE A 281 18.27 -1.79 9.16
C ILE A 281 17.18 -0.73 9.14
N ARG A 282 17.39 0.39 8.44
CA ARG A 282 16.38 1.46 8.36
C ARG A 282 15.13 1.00 7.63
N LEU A 283 13.97 1.33 8.19
CA LEU A 283 12.64 0.99 7.65
C LEU A 283 11.85 2.24 7.22
N ASP A 284 12.31 3.43 7.60
CA ASP A 284 11.67 4.73 7.38
C ASP A 284 12.05 5.37 6.03
N THR A 285 12.63 4.62 5.11
CA THR A 285 13.14 5.13 3.83
C THR A 285 12.02 5.35 2.80
N GLY A 286 10.82 4.79 3.03
CA GLY A 286 9.68 4.81 2.12
C GLY A 286 9.88 3.98 0.84
N ARG A 287 10.94 3.14 0.81
CA ARG A 287 11.28 2.20 -0.27
C ARG A 287 11.83 0.91 0.32
N THR A 288 11.27 0.48 1.44
CA THR A 288 11.78 -0.68 2.18
C THR A 288 11.58 -1.95 1.35
N ASP A 289 12.66 -2.66 1.09
CA ASP A 289 12.61 -3.98 0.46
C ASP A 289 12.16 -5.02 1.49
N TRP A 290 10.87 -5.35 1.48
CA TRP A 290 10.27 -6.25 2.46
C TRP A 290 10.70 -7.71 2.32
N ASP A 291 11.15 -8.13 1.12
CA ASP A 291 11.70 -9.47 0.92
C ASP A 291 13.07 -9.57 1.61
N HIS A 292 13.90 -8.54 1.44
CA HIS A 292 15.17 -8.41 2.18
C HIS A 292 14.97 -8.37 3.70
N ILE A 293 13.93 -7.66 4.17
CA ILE A 293 13.56 -7.67 5.60
C ILE A 293 13.13 -9.06 6.07
N ALA A 294 12.34 -9.79 5.28
CA ALA A 294 11.93 -11.15 5.60
C ALA A 294 13.14 -12.10 5.69
N ASP A 295 14.09 -11.99 4.76
CA ASP A 295 15.34 -12.77 4.78
C ASP A 295 16.16 -12.48 6.05
N TRP A 296 16.29 -11.21 6.42
CA TRP A 296 16.99 -10.82 7.65
C TRP A 296 16.31 -11.33 8.91
N LEU A 297 14.97 -11.27 8.99
CA LEU A 297 14.21 -11.84 10.08
C LEU A 297 14.44 -13.35 10.18
N GLN A 298 14.42 -14.07 9.06
CA GLN A 298 14.65 -15.51 9.01
C GLN A 298 16.07 -15.88 9.44
N ARG A 299 17.09 -15.15 8.94
CA ARG A 299 18.50 -15.34 9.32
C ARG A 299 18.72 -15.11 10.82
N SER A 300 18.18 -14.00 11.34
CA SER A 300 18.27 -13.68 12.77
C SER A 300 17.54 -14.72 13.62
N TRP A 301 16.34 -15.15 13.21
CA TRP A 301 15.59 -16.20 13.88
C TRP A 301 16.38 -17.52 13.92
N ARG A 302 16.96 -17.95 12.79
CA ARG A 302 17.78 -19.18 12.70
C ARG A 302 18.97 -19.15 13.66
N SER A 303 19.55 -17.98 13.93
CA SER A 303 20.69 -17.83 14.84
C SER A 303 20.37 -18.18 16.30
N VAL A 304 19.11 -18.11 16.69
CA VAL A 304 18.67 -18.36 18.09
C VAL A 304 17.60 -19.42 18.24
N ALA A 305 16.97 -19.85 17.15
CA ALA A 305 15.95 -20.87 17.16
C ALA A 305 16.47 -22.22 17.69
N PRO A 306 15.65 -22.98 18.43
CA PRO A 306 15.98 -24.35 18.79
C PRO A 306 16.32 -25.20 17.55
N LYS A 307 17.39 -26.00 17.61
CA LYS A 307 17.86 -26.86 16.49
C LYS A 307 16.78 -27.75 15.88
N ARG A 308 15.74 -28.11 16.65
CA ARG A 308 14.61 -28.88 16.12
C ARG A 308 13.85 -28.11 15.05
N LEU A 309 13.64 -26.80 15.23
CA LEU A 309 12.88 -25.96 14.30
C LEU A 309 13.65 -25.70 13.01
N THR A 310 14.96 -25.41 13.12
CA THR A 310 15.78 -25.15 11.93
C THR A 310 15.87 -26.38 11.04
N ARG A 311 16.06 -27.58 11.63
CA ARG A 311 16.06 -28.84 10.87
C ARG A 311 14.77 -29.11 10.10
N PHE A 312 13.61 -28.80 10.70
CA PHE A 312 12.33 -28.97 10.00
C PHE A 312 12.21 -28.02 8.80
N MET A 313 12.68 -26.78 8.92
CA MET A 313 12.66 -25.83 7.79
C MET A 313 13.63 -26.22 6.69
N ASP A 314 14.81 -26.72 7.04
CA ASP A 314 15.82 -27.13 6.05
C ASP A 314 15.31 -28.33 5.23
N ILE A 315 14.67 -29.32 5.88
CA ILE A 315 14.01 -30.43 5.19
C ILE A 315 12.88 -29.93 4.29
N ALA A 316 12.05 -28.99 4.76
CA ALA A 316 10.96 -28.44 3.96
C ALA A 316 11.43 -27.64 2.74
N ALA A 317 12.66 -27.11 2.74
CA ALA A 317 13.24 -26.38 1.62
C ALA A 317 13.89 -27.31 0.57
N GLU A 318 14.09 -28.59 0.88
CA GLU A 318 14.64 -29.60 -0.04
C GLU A 318 13.57 -30.25 -0.94
N PHE A 319 12.28 -29.98 -0.70
CA PHE A 319 11.13 -30.49 -1.46
C PHE A 319 10.36 -29.37 -2.16
#